data_AF-A0A497NN13-F1
#
_entry.id   AF-A0A497NN13-F1
#
_cell.length_a   1.000
_cell.length_b   1.000
_cell.length_c   1.000
_cell.angle_alpha   90.00
_cell.angle_beta   90.00
_cell.angle_gamma   90.00
#
_symmetry.space_group_name_H-M   'P 1'
#
loop_
_entity.id
_entity.type
_entity.pdbx_description
1 polymer ?
#
loop_
_entity_poly.entity_id
_entity_poly.type
_entity_poly.pdbx_seq_one_letter_code
_entity_poly.pdbx_strand_id
1 'polypeptide(L)'
;MSFSIRNRNKMLCCAFKNIVNNTFGPSFLSVLDFHIKRKTGFDFFESILRVPDRAYYALLDFFKGEIGCLLMWEILIKKICKDRLEAHAQAILILESLKRGDCKAINIFLSNLLK
;
A
#
# COMPACT_ATOMS: atom_id res chain seq x y z
N MET A 1 -2.55 -22.46 0.59
CA MET A 1 -2.96 -21.18 1.20
C MET A 1 -4.46 -21.17 1.35
N SER A 2 -4.97 -21.11 2.58
CA SER A 2 -6.39 -21.33 2.93
C SER A 2 -7.31 -20.27 2.33
N PHE A 3 -8.53 -20.69 1.95
CA PHE A 3 -9.58 -19.86 1.35
C PHE A 3 -9.89 -18.58 2.18
N SER A 4 -9.68 -18.62 3.50
CA SER A 4 -9.88 -17.48 4.40
C SER A 4 -8.87 -16.35 4.20
N ILE A 5 -7.60 -16.66 3.93
CA ILE A 5 -6.54 -15.66 3.70
C ILE A 5 -6.83 -14.89 2.41
N ARG A 6 -7.28 -15.60 1.37
CA ARG A 6 -7.60 -14.99 0.07
C ARG A 6 -8.75 -13.98 0.17
N ASN A 7 -9.79 -14.29 0.95
CA ASN A 7 -10.91 -13.37 1.19
C ASN A 7 -10.50 -12.17 2.05
N ARG A 8 -9.65 -12.36 3.06
CA ARG A 8 -9.12 -11.25 3.88
C ARG A 8 -8.33 -10.26 3.05
N ASN A 9 -7.44 -10.76 2.19
CA ASN A 9 -6.65 -9.91 1.30
C ASN A 9 -7.54 -9.15 0.32
N LYS A 10 -8.62 -9.76 -0.17
CA LYS A 10 -9.59 -9.08 -1.04
C LYS A 10 -10.30 -7.93 -0.31
N MET A 11 -10.73 -8.14 0.94
CA MET A 11 -11.36 -7.07 1.74
C MET A 11 -10.37 -5.93 2.02
N LEU A 12 -9.13 -6.25 2.38
CA LEU A 12 -8.05 -5.27 2.57
C LEU A 12 -7.83 -4.44 1.30
N CYS A 13 -7.68 -5.09 0.14
CA CYS A 13 -7.55 -4.39 -1.14
C CYS A 13 -8.73 -3.45 -1.39
N CYS A 14 -9.97 -3.90 -1.18
CA CYS A 14 -11.15 -3.04 -1.38
C CYS A 14 -11.16 -1.82 -0.46
N ALA A 15 -10.86 -2.01 0.83
CA ALA A 15 -10.85 -0.92 1.81
C ALA A 15 -9.81 0.14 1.46
N PHE A 16 -8.58 -0.28 1.14
CA PHE A 16 -7.54 0.67 0.77
C PHE A 16 -7.77 1.30 -0.61
N LYS A 17 -8.34 0.58 -1.59
CA LYS A 17 -8.77 1.19 -2.87
C LYS A 17 -9.76 2.33 -2.63
N ASN A 18 -10.72 2.14 -1.74
CA ASN A 18 -11.66 3.19 -1.35
C ASN A 18 -10.95 4.38 -0.69
N ILE A 19 -10.00 4.13 0.21
CA ILE A 19 -9.23 5.20 0.86
C ILE A 19 -8.41 5.98 -0.16
N VAL A 20 -7.70 5.32 -1.08
CA VAL A 20 -6.93 5.98 -2.14
C VAL A 20 -7.86 6.81 -3.03
N ASN A 21 -8.98 6.24 -3.49
CA ASN A 21 -9.94 6.94 -4.34
C ASN A 21 -10.51 8.18 -3.66
N ASN A 22 -10.85 8.10 -2.37
CA ASN A 22 -11.35 9.22 -1.59
C ASN A 22 -10.28 10.28 -1.26
N THR A 23 -9.00 9.96 -1.43
CA THR A 23 -7.89 10.83 -1.03
C THR A 23 -7.21 11.51 -2.21
N PHE A 24 -6.98 10.77 -3.29
CA PHE A 24 -6.26 11.25 -4.48
C PHE A 24 -7.13 11.22 -5.75
N GLY A 25 -8.35 10.67 -5.66
CA GLY A 25 -9.25 10.50 -6.79
C GLY A 25 -9.01 9.19 -7.57
N PRO A 26 -10.04 8.73 -8.30
CA PRO A 26 -10.00 7.46 -9.05
C PRO A 26 -9.00 7.48 -10.22
N SER A 27 -8.76 8.65 -10.81
CA SER A 27 -7.78 8.82 -11.89
C SER A 27 -6.36 8.56 -11.40
N PHE A 28 -6.02 9.00 -10.18
CA PHE A 28 -4.72 8.74 -9.58
C PHE A 28 -4.48 7.25 -9.39
N LEU A 29 -5.44 6.53 -8.78
CA LEU A 29 -5.32 5.09 -8.59
C LEU A 29 -5.19 4.35 -9.93
N SER A 30 -5.92 4.78 -10.96
CA SER A 30 -5.86 4.17 -12.29
C SER A 30 -4.47 4.32 -12.94
N VAL A 31 -3.85 5.50 -12.80
CA VAL A 31 -2.49 5.76 -13.31
C VAL A 31 -1.45 4.98 -12.50
N LEU A 32 -1.60 4.93 -11.17
CA LEU A 32 -0.73 4.15 -10.29
C LEU A 32 -0.82 2.65 -10.61
N ASP A 33 -2.04 2.11 -10.72
CA ASP A 33 -2.28 0.71 -11.10
C ASP A 33 -1.64 0.39 -12.46
N PHE A 34 -1.82 1.26 -13.46
CA PHE A 34 -1.18 1.08 -14.76
C PHE A 34 0.35 1.01 -14.66
N HIS A 35 0.96 1.94 -13.91
CA HIS A 35 2.41 1.96 -13.74
C HIS A 35 2.94 0.73 -13.00
N ILE A 36 2.34 0.40 -11.86
CA ILE A 36 2.77 -0.72 -11.01
C ILE A 36 2.53 -2.05 -11.71
N LYS A 37 1.40 -2.21 -12.41
CA LYS A 37 1.08 -3.45 -13.12
C LYS A 37 2.04 -3.75 -14.26
N ARG A 38 2.53 -2.73 -14.97
CA ARG A 38 3.57 -2.91 -16.00
C ARG A 38 4.88 -3.47 -15.44
N LYS A 39 5.16 -3.27 -14.16
CA LYS A 39 6.41 -3.72 -13.50
C LYS A 39 6.26 -5.01 -12.72
N THR A 40 5.09 -5.22 -12.11
CA THR A 40 4.87 -6.32 -11.16
C THR A 40 3.96 -7.42 -11.71
N GLY A 41 3.16 -7.13 -12.75
CA GLY A 41 2.08 -7.99 -13.24
C GLY A 41 0.79 -7.90 -12.44
N PHE A 42 0.77 -7.17 -11.32
CA PHE A 42 -0.37 -7.05 -10.41
C PHE A 42 -0.82 -5.59 -10.28
N ASP A 43 -2.08 -5.36 -9.90
CA ASP A 43 -2.52 -4.02 -9.51
C ASP A 43 -1.77 -3.54 -8.24
N PHE A 44 -1.88 -2.26 -7.90
CA PHE A 44 -1.13 -1.67 -6.80
C PHE A 44 -1.28 -2.48 -5.51
N PHE A 45 -2.51 -2.74 -5.06
CA PHE A 45 -2.71 -3.43 -3.79
C PHE A 45 -2.36 -4.91 -3.83
N GLU A 46 -2.63 -5.59 -4.94
CA GLU A 46 -2.24 -6.99 -5.10
C GLU A 46 -0.71 -7.12 -5.14
N SER A 47 0.00 -6.14 -5.71
CA SER A 47 1.47 -6.11 -5.70
C SER A 47 2.04 -5.95 -4.28
N ILE A 48 1.45 -5.07 -3.46
CA ILE A 48 1.81 -4.86 -2.04
C ILE A 48 1.71 -6.16 -1.24
N LEU A 49 0.72 -7.00 -1.51
CA LEU A 49 0.47 -8.23 -0.76
C LEU A 49 1.21 -9.45 -1.30
N ARG A 50 1.56 -9.48 -2.59
CA ARG A 50 2.14 -10.66 -3.26
C ARG A 50 3.62 -10.54 -3.58
N VAL A 51 4.05 -9.35 -4.01
CA VAL A 51 5.43 -9.05 -4.44
C VAL A 51 5.87 -7.70 -3.87
N PRO A 52 5.87 -7.55 -2.53
CA PRO A 52 6.09 -6.26 -1.86
C PRO A 52 7.41 -5.57 -2.19
N ASP A 53 8.48 -6.34 -2.40
CA ASP A 53 9.78 -5.84 -2.85
C ASP A 53 9.69 -5.18 -4.23
N ARG A 54 9.00 -5.82 -5.18
CA ARG A 54 8.79 -5.27 -6.52
C ARG A 54 7.85 -4.07 -6.49
N ALA A 55 6.84 -4.11 -5.62
CA ALA A 55 5.93 -2.99 -5.41
C ALA A 55 6.66 -1.76 -4.88
N TYR A 56 7.60 -1.94 -3.94
CA TYR A 56 8.48 -0.87 -3.44
C TYR A 56 9.26 -0.20 -4.57
N TYR A 57 10.00 -0.96 -5.38
CA TYR A 57 10.79 -0.37 -6.47
C TYR A 57 9.91 0.29 -7.55
N ALA A 58 8.73 -0.29 -7.81
CA ALA A 58 7.78 0.30 -8.74
C ALA A 58 7.21 1.64 -8.22
N LEU A 59 6.99 1.76 -6.90
CA LEU A 59 6.62 3.02 -6.26
C LEU A 59 7.75 4.05 -6.31
N LEU A 60 8.99 3.64 -6.04
CA LEU A 60 10.14 4.55 -6.11
C LEU A 60 10.27 5.19 -7.48
N ASP A 61 10.12 4.40 -8.54
CA ASP A 61 10.17 4.93 -9.90
C ASP A 61 8.98 5.83 -10.23
N PHE A 62 7.78 5.52 -9.73
CA PHE A 62 6.59 6.35 -9.95
C PHE A 62 6.75 7.73 -9.29
N PHE A 63 7.20 7.75 -8.04
CA PHE A 63 7.37 8.98 -7.26
C PHE A 63 8.74 9.64 -7.41
N LYS A 64 9.66 9.02 -8.17
CA LYS A 64 11.06 9.43 -8.34
C LYS A 64 11.81 9.59 -7.02
N GLY A 65 11.54 8.70 -6.06
CA GLY A 65 12.25 8.65 -4.78
C GLY A 65 11.39 8.23 -3.59
N GLU A 66 12.05 8.00 -2.45
CA GLU A 66 11.42 7.53 -1.21
C GLU A 66 10.49 8.58 -0.59
N ILE A 67 10.81 9.88 -0.71
CA ILE A 67 10.03 10.96 -0.08
C ILE A 67 8.59 10.97 -0.60
N GLY A 68 8.39 10.84 -1.92
CA GLY A 68 7.04 10.81 -2.48
C GLY A 68 6.26 9.56 -2.06
N CYS A 69 6.93 8.42 -1.95
CA CYS A 69 6.33 7.18 -1.45
C CYS A 69 5.90 7.33 0.01
N LEU A 70 6.75 7.94 0.84
CA LEU A 70 6.49 8.18 2.26
C LEU A 70 5.29 9.11 2.44
N LEU A 71 5.27 10.22 1.70
CA LEU A 71 4.16 11.18 1.74
C LEU A 71 2.84 10.54 1.29
N MET A 72 2.85 9.69 0.26
CA MET A 72 1.66 8.96 -0.16
C MET A 72 1.13 8.08 0.99
N TRP A 73 1.98 7.27 1.60
CA TRP A 73 1.59 6.40 2.71
C TRP A 73 1.12 7.18 3.93
N GLU A 74 1.80 8.26 4.29
CA GLU A 74 1.37 9.15 5.37
C GLU A 74 -0.02 9.72 5.13
N ILE A 75 -0.28 10.22 3.93
CA ILE A 75 -1.57 10.80 3.57
C ILE A 75 -2.68 9.73 3.64
N LEU A 76 -2.40 8.52 3.19
CA LEU A 76 -3.34 7.39 3.30
C LEU A 76 -3.60 7.00 4.75
N ILE A 77 -2.55 6.90 5.57
CA ILE A 77 -2.69 6.50 6.97
C ILE A 77 -3.37 7.60 7.78
N LYS A 78 -3.15 8.88 7.48
CA LYS A 78 -3.86 10.02 8.12
C LYS A 78 -5.38 9.99 7.91
N LYS A 79 -5.87 9.26 6.90
CA LYS A 79 -7.31 9.04 6.70
C LYS A 79 -7.88 7.96 7.60
N ILE A 80 -7.02 7.14 8.18
CA ILE A 80 -7.35 6.01 9.05
C ILE A 80 -7.07 6.40 10.51
N CYS A 81 -5.82 6.79 10.80
CA CYS A 81 -5.35 7.27 12.10
C CYS A 81 -5.36 8.81 12.11
N LYS A 82 -6.06 9.43 13.06
CA LYS A 82 -6.16 10.89 13.17
C LYS A 82 -4.87 11.56 13.71
N ASP A 83 -3.99 10.78 14.36
CA ASP A 83 -2.71 11.27 14.89
C ASP A 83 -1.64 11.36 13.79
N ARG A 84 -0.98 12.52 13.69
CA ARG A 84 0.05 12.79 12.67
C ARG A 84 1.35 12.04 12.91
N LEU A 85 1.81 11.92 14.15
CA LEU A 85 3.07 11.27 14.49
C LEU A 85 2.94 9.76 14.31
N GLU A 86 1.80 9.21 14.71
CA GLU A 86 1.47 7.81 14.48
C GLU A 86 1.45 7.48 12.98
N ALA A 87 0.82 8.33 12.16
CA ALA A 87 0.77 8.10 10.72
C ALA A 87 2.16 8.11 10.05
N HIS A 88 3.05 9.00 10.47
CA HIS A 88 4.43 9.04 9.96
C HIS A 88 5.21 7.77 10.33
N ALA A 89 5.17 7.36 11.60
CA ALA A 89 5.84 6.15 12.06
C ALA A 89 5.33 4.91 11.33
N GLN A 90 4.01 4.79 11.14
CA GLN A 90 3.42 3.67 10.42
C GLN A 90 3.77 3.68 8.92
N ALA A 91 3.84 4.85 8.28
CA ALA A 91 4.25 4.97 6.88
C ALA A 91 5.70 4.48 6.67
N ILE A 92 6.62 4.82 7.58
CA ILE A 92 7.99 4.31 7.58
C ILE A 92 8.01 2.79 7.70
N LEU A 93 7.26 2.24 8.65
CA LEU A 93 7.20 0.78 8.87
C LEU A 93 6.68 0.03 7.65
N ILE A 94 5.67 0.58 6.95
CA ILE A 94 5.17 0.00 5.70
C ILE A 94 6.24 0.02 4.62
N LEU A 95 6.92 1.15 4.41
CA LEU A 95 7.98 1.25 3.39
C LEU A 95 9.15 0.31 3.66
N GLU A 96 9.61 0.23 4.91
CA GLU A 96 10.66 -0.70 5.32
C GLU A 96 10.24 -2.16 5.11
N SER A 97 8.99 -2.50 5.43
CA SER A 97 8.45 -3.85 5.21
C SER A 97 8.35 -4.19 3.73
N LEU A 98 7.96 -3.22 2.90
CA LEU A 98 7.92 -3.36 1.44
C LEU A 98 9.32 -3.59 0.87
N LYS A 99 10.29 -2.76 1.27
CA LYS A 99 11.69 -2.87 0.85
C LYS A 99 12.30 -4.23 1.18
N ARG A 100 11.96 -4.80 2.34
CA ARG A 100 12.42 -6.13 2.78
C ARG A 100 11.65 -7.29 2.16
N GLY A 101 10.55 -7.02 1.46
CA GLY A 101 9.69 -8.06 0.90
C GLY A 101 8.89 -8.84 1.96
N ASP A 102 8.65 -8.28 3.14
CA ASP A 102 8.00 -8.99 4.25
C ASP A 102 6.47 -9.00 4.11
N CYS A 103 5.96 -9.96 3.34
CA CYS A 103 4.53 -10.16 3.13
C CYS A 103 3.75 -10.37 4.45
N LYS A 104 4.38 -10.95 5.48
CA LYS A 104 3.70 -11.25 6.74
C LYS A 104 3.51 -9.97 7.55
N ALA A 105 4.58 -9.18 7.69
CA ALA A 105 4.52 -7.88 8.36
C ALA A 105 3.50 -6.96 7.69
N ILE A 106 3.53 -6.84 6.36
CA ILE A 106 2.59 -6.00 5.60
C ILE A 106 1.14 -6.42 5.85
N ASN A 107 0.84 -7.72 5.76
CA ASN A 107 -0.51 -8.19 6.02
C ASN A 107 -0.98 -7.86 7.44
N ILE A 108 -0.11 -7.99 8.44
CA ILE A 108 -0.43 -7.66 9.83
C ILE A 108 -0.66 -6.15 9.98
N PHE A 109 0.23 -5.30 9.45
CA PHE A 109 0.11 -3.85 9.52
C PHE A 109 -1.17 -3.34 8.86
N LEU A 110 -1.41 -3.73 7.59
CA LEU A 110 -2.61 -3.30 6.87
C LEU A 110 -3.89 -3.83 7.53
N SER A 111 -3.86 -5.01 8.15
CA SER A 111 -5.00 -5.55 8.90
C SER A 111 -5.27 -4.77 10.19
N ASN A 112 -4.23 -4.34 10.90
CA ASN A 112 -4.37 -3.60 12.15
C ASN A 112 -4.79 -2.16 11.91
N LEU A 113 -4.38 -1.56 10.79
CA LEU A 113 -4.83 -0.23 10.37
C LEU A 113 -6.37 -0.15 10.24
N LEU A 114 -7.03 -1.22 9.81
CA LEU A 114 -8.48 -1.21 9.57
C LEU A 114 -9.33 -1.74 10.74
N LYS A 115 -8.74 -1.98 11.91
CA LYS A 115 -9.47 -2.37 13.14
C LYS A 115 -9.87 -1.14 13.94
#